data_AF-A0AAQ1KJ94-F1
#
_entry.id   AF-A0AAQ1KJ94-F1
#
_cell.length_a   1.000
_cell.length_b   1.000
_cell.length_c   1.000
_cell.angle_alpha   90.00
_cell.angle_beta   90.00
_cell.angle_gamma   90.00
#
_symmetry.space_group_name_H-M   'P 1'
#
loop_
_entity.id
_entity.type
_entity.pdbx_description
1 polymer ?
#
loop_
_entity_poly.entity_id
_entity_poly.type
_entity_poly.pdbx_seq_one_letter_code
_entity_poly.pdbx_strand_id
1 'polypeptide(L)'
;MNQLEGWAPPARAWGPWIVIGEQMGGPLSYKVEFETISGSSTFDAEIRYFQGGTEMSDIVVGPGTHNFTSGICVCVSRIRFRSHSIGQVIAITVR
;
A
#
# COMPACT_ATOMS: atom_id res chain seq x y z
N MET A 1 5.94 -14.43 -5.56
CA MET A 1 4.75 -13.59 -5.28
C MET A 1 4.77 -13.33 -3.79
N ASN A 2 4.86 -12.07 -3.37
CA ASN A 2 4.90 -11.74 -1.95
C ASN A 2 3.50 -11.28 -1.53
N GLN A 3 2.87 -12.08 -0.69
CA GLN A 3 1.63 -11.72 -0.01
C GLN A 3 2.00 -11.13 1.35
N LEU A 4 1.60 -9.89 1.58
CA LEU A 4 1.82 -9.15 2.82
C LEU A 4 0.48 -8.87 3.48
N GLU A 5 0.48 -8.64 4.78
CA GLU A 5 -0.72 -8.29 5.54
C GLU A 5 -0.57 -6.90 6.14
N GLY A 6 -1.65 -6.13 6.08
CA GLY A 6 -1.72 -4.81 6.69
C GLY A 6 -2.92 -4.64 7.60
N TRP A 7 -2.71 -3.95 8.72
CA TRP A 7 -3.78 -3.63 9.64
C TRP A 7 -4.31 -2.22 9.38
N ALA A 8 -5.62 -2.12 9.14
CA ALA A 8 -6.35 -0.87 9.12
C ALA A 8 -7.11 -0.72 10.44
N PRO A 9 -6.66 0.15 11.37
CA PRO A 9 -7.32 0.32 12.65
C PRO A 9 -8.72 0.96 12.50
N PRO A 10 -9.61 0.77 13.48
CA PRO A 10 -10.91 1.44 13.53
C PRO A 10 -10.77 2.96 13.73
N ALA A 11 -11.90 3.68 13.69
CA ALA A 11 -11.99 5.11 13.99
C ALA A 11 -11.17 6.02 13.06
N ARG A 12 -10.97 5.61 11.80
CA ARG A 12 -10.22 6.37 10.79
C ARG A 12 -8.77 6.70 11.22
N ALA A 13 -8.17 5.88 12.08
CA ALA A 13 -6.75 5.98 12.37
C ALA A 13 -5.93 5.38 11.23
N TRP A 14 -4.68 5.84 11.08
CA TRP A 14 -3.72 5.22 10.17
C TRP A 14 -3.01 4.06 10.86
N GLY A 15 -2.96 2.92 10.18
CA GLY A 15 -2.17 1.76 10.58
C GLY A 15 -0.66 1.98 10.41
N PRO A 16 0.15 0.98 10.82
CA PRO A 16 1.59 1.02 10.64
C PRO A 16 1.96 0.99 9.15
N TRP A 17 3.16 1.51 8.85
CA TRP A 17 3.76 1.38 7.54
C TRP A 17 4.28 -0.04 7.31
N ILE A 18 4.01 -0.57 6.12
CA ILE A 18 4.45 -1.89 5.67
C ILE A 18 5.31 -1.67 4.43
N VAL A 19 6.47 -2.32 4.39
CA VAL A 19 7.37 -2.26 3.23
C VAL A 19 6.84 -3.19 2.16
N ILE A 20 6.57 -2.65 0.96
CA ILE A 20 6.03 -3.39 -0.19
C ILE A 20 7.04 -3.59 -1.32
N GLY A 21 8.18 -2.89 -1.26
CA GLY A 21 9.25 -3.05 -2.24
C GLY A 21 10.48 -2.25 -1.87
N GLU A 22 11.64 -2.80 -2.17
CA GLU A 22 12.93 -2.12 -2.10
C GLU A 22 13.48 -2.02 -3.52
N GLN A 23 13.68 -0.81 -4.02
CA GLN A 23 14.33 -0.58 -5.30
C GLN A 23 15.83 -0.42 -5.10
N MET A 24 16.61 -1.03 -6.00
CA MET A 24 18.06 -0.88 -6.10
C MET A 24 18.46 -0.29 -7.46
N GLY A 25 17.84 0.83 -7.86
CA GLY A 25 18.32 1.65 -8.99
C GLY A 25 17.68 1.41 -10.36
N GLY A 26 16.55 0.71 -10.47
CA GLY A 26 15.78 0.57 -11.72
C GLY A 26 14.31 0.89 -11.52
N PRO A 27 13.55 1.29 -12.57
CA PRO A 27 12.12 1.56 -12.43
C PRO A 27 11.39 0.27 -12.05
N LEU A 28 10.53 0.34 -11.04
CA LEU A 28 9.74 -0.80 -10.57
C LEU A 28 8.27 -0.42 -10.69
N SER A 29 7.61 -0.97 -11.70
CA SER A 29 6.16 -0.97 -11.77
C SER A 29 5.67 -2.21 -11.02
N TYR A 30 4.82 -2.01 -10.03
CA TYR A 30 4.20 -3.10 -9.30
C TYR A 30 2.70 -2.89 -9.20
N LYS A 31 1.96 -3.97 -9.43
CA LYS A 31 0.52 -4.03 -9.28
C LYS A 31 0.22 -4.43 -7.84
N VAL A 32 -0.44 -3.54 -7.10
CA VAL A 32 -0.85 -3.81 -5.72
C VAL A 32 -2.33 -4.11 -5.72
N GLU A 33 -2.66 -5.32 -5.31
CA GLU A 33 -4.02 -5.80 -5.16
C GLU A 33 -4.36 -5.83 -3.66
N PHE A 34 -5.51 -5.22 -3.32
CA PHE A 34 -6.00 -5.15 -1.96
C PHE A 34 -7.27 -5.98 -1.82
N GLU A 35 -7.20 -7.00 -0.97
CA GLU A 35 -8.34 -7.80 -0.59
C GLU A 35 -8.56 -7.67 0.91
N THR A 36 -9.82 -7.52 1.34
CA THR A 36 -10.13 -7.54 2.76
C THR A 36 -10.19 -8.99 3.25
N ILE A 37 -9.31 -9.37 4.18
CA ILE A 37 -9.30 -10.70 4.79
C ILE A 37 -10.42 -10.80 5.84
N SER A 38 -10.64 -9.72 6.60
CA SER A 38 -11.62 -9.69 7.69
C SER A 38 -12.24 -8.30 7.87
N GLY A 39 -13.57 -8.24 8.02
CA GLY A 39 -14.35 -7.00 7.98
C GLY A 39 -14.89 -6.69 6.58
N SER A 40 -16.03 -6.01 6.47
CA SER A 40 -16.62 -5.62 5.17
C SER A 40 -16.70 -4.10 5.05
N SER A 41 -15.55 -3.43 5.10
CA SER A 41 -15.50 -1.96 5.02
C SER A 41 -14.54 -1.50 3.94
N THR A 42 -14.86 -0.38 3.30
CA THR A 42 -13.87 0.31 2.47
C THR A 42 -12.76 0.89 3.35
N PHE A 43 -11.60 1.08 2.76
CA PHE A 43 -10.44 1.65 3.43
C PHE A 43 -9.68 2.55 2.48
N ASP A 44 -8.95 3.49 3.07
CA ASP A 44 -7.91 4.21 2.34
C ASP A 44 -6.59 3.44 2.48
N ALA A 45 -5.86 3.35 1.38
CA ALA A 45 -4.48 2.89 1.32
C ALA A 45 -3.60 4.07 0.90
N GLU A 46 -2.66 4.46 1.77
CA GLU A 46 -1.65 5.47 1.44
C GLU A 46 -0.37 4.75 1.04
N ILE A 47 0.05 4.95 -0.20
CA ILE A 47 1.30 4.42 -0.75
C ILE A 47 2.30 5.57 -0.79
N ARG A 48 3.48 5.33 -0.24
CA ARG A 48 4.65 6.16 -0.46
C ARG A 48 5.65 5.44 -1.34
N TYR A 49 6.07 6.13 -2.38
CA TYR A 49 7.02 5.64 -3.36
C TYR A 49 7.90 6.81 -3.80
N PHE A 50 8.92 6.52 -4.60
CA PHE A 50 9.81 7.55 -5.11
C PHE A 50 9.70 7.61 -6.63
N GLN A 51 9.66 8.82 -7.17
CA GLN A 51 9.75 9.07 -8.60
C GLN A 51 11.05 9.84 -8.87
N GLY A 52 12.10 9.10 -9.26
CA GLY A 52 13.45 9.65 -9.25
C GLY A 52 13.88 9.92 -7.81
N GLY A 53 14.38 11.13 -7.52
CA GLY A 53 14.81 11.52 -6.18
C GLY A 53 13.72 12.03 -5.22
N THR A 54 12.47 12.09 -5.67
CA THR A 54 11.37 12.73 -4.92
C THR A 54 10.45 11.69 -4.30
N GLU A 55 10.19 11.78 -2.98
CA GLU A 55 9.14 11.00 -2.32
C GLU A 55 7.76 11.51 -2.75
N MET A 56 6.95 10.60 -3.28
CA MET A 56 5.57 10.82 -3.68
C MET A 56 4.65 10.02 -2.74
N SER A 57 3.44 10.51 -2.55
CA SER A 57 2.42 9.85 -1.75
C SER A 57 1.09 9.90 -2.46
N ASP A 58 0.48 8.73 -2.66
CA ASP A 58 -0.86 8.60 -3.23
C ASP A 58 -1.78 7.93 -2.23
N ILE A 59 -3.05 8.35 -2.22
CA ILE A 59 -4.11 7.73 -1.43
C ILE A 59 -5.14 7.14 -2.40
N VAL A 60 -5.39 5.85 -2.28
CA VAL A 60 -6.38 5.13 -3.07
C VAL A 60 -7.40 4.46 -2.15
N VAL A 61 -8.61 4.26 -2.66
CA VAL A 61 -9.67 3.54 -1.92
C VAL A 61 -9.67 2.07 -2.33
N GLY A 62 -9.72 1.18 -1.33
CA GLY A 62 -9.88 -0.25 -1.50
C GLY A 62 -11.19 -0.79 -0.90
N PRO A 63 -11.52 -2.07 -1.12
CA PRO A 63 -10.73 -3.08 -1.85
C PRO A 63 -10.69 -2.84 -3.37
N GLY A 64 -9.67 -3.37 -4.04
CA GLY A 64 -9.46 -3.20 -5.49
C GLY A 64 -7.99 -3.33 -5.91
N THR A 65 -7.72 -3.18 -7.20
CA THR A 65 -6.35 -3.24 -7.74
C THR A 65 -5.88 -1.90 -8.26
N HIS A 66 -4.66 -1.53 -7.89
CA HIS A 66 -4.04 -0.27 -8.28
C HIS A 66 -2.63 -0.49 -8.79
N ASN A 67 -2.27 0.20 -9.88
CA ASN A 67 -0.94 0.12 -10.47
C ASN A 67 -0.11 1.29 -9.96
N PHE A 68 1.07 0.98 -9.43
CA PHE A 68 2.03 1.98 -8.99
C PHE A 68 3.30 1.85 -9.81
N THR A 69 3.84 2.99 -10.23
CA THR A 69 5.11 3.03 -10.94
C THR A 69 6.06 3.91 -10.15
N SER A 70 7.07 3.27 -9.58
CA SER A 70 8.17 3.96 -8.94
C SER A 70 9.28 4.24 -9.96
N GLY A 71 9.87 5.44 -9.88
CA GLY A 71 10.93 5.89 -10.77
C GLY A 71 12.28 5.23 -10.44
N ILE A 72 13.34 5.70 -11.09
CA ILE A 72 14.70 5.17 -10.89
C ILE A 72 15.27 5.71 -9.57
N CYS A 73 15.33 4.89 -8.52
CA CYS A 73 16.01 5.25 -7.29
C CYS A 73 16.41 4.04 -6.41
N VAL A 74 17.21 4.30 -5.38
CA VAL A 74 17.45 3.35 -4.28
C VAL A 74 16.54 3.74 -3.12
N CYS A 75 15.31 3.22 -3.12
CA CYS A 75 14.29 3.64 -2.17
C CYS A 75 13.39 2.49 -1.71
N VAL A 76 12.70 2.72 -0.60
CA VAL A 76 11.79 1.75 0.01
C VAL A 76 10.36 2.25 -0.17
N SER A 77 9.57 1.52 -0.95
CA SER A 77 8.14 1.76 -1.10
C SER A 77 7.38 1.20 0.09
N ARG A 78 6.46 1.99 0.63
CA ARG A 78 5.72 1.66 1.85
C ARG A 78 4.23 1.89 1.65
N ILE A 79 3.42 1.16 2.39
CA ILE A 79 1.97 1.32 2.40
C ILE A 79 1.43 1.30 3.81
N ARG A 80 0.36 2.05 4.06
CA ARG A 80 -0.43 1.97 5.30
C ARG A 80 -1.91 2.08 4.99
N PHE A 81 -2.74 1.65 5.92
CA PHE A 81 -4.18 1.58 5.70
C PHE A 81 -4.97 2.30 6.78
N ARG A 82 -6.15 2.79 6.41
CA ARG A 82 -7.10 3.43 7.33
C ARG A 82 -8.49 2.92 7.02
N SER A 83 -9.14 2.33 8.02
CA SER A 83 -10.50 1.84 7.84
C SER A 83 -11.53 2.96 7.95
N HIS A 84 -12.59 2.91 7.15
CA HIS A 84 -13.69 3.86 7.21
C HIS A 84 -14.72 3.55 8.30
N SER A 85 -14.83 2.29 8.75
CA SER A 85 -15.77 1.90 9.81
C SER A 85 -15.11 1.05 10.89
N ILE A 86 -14.91 -0.24 10.64
CA ILE A 86 -14.39 -1.22 11.59
C ILE A 86 -12.95 -1.62 11.27
N GLY A 87 -12.17 -1.94 12.29
CA GLY A 87 -10.82 -2.43 12.10
C GLY A 87 -10.81 -3.67 11.19
N GLN A 88 -9.86 -3.72 10.26
CA GLN A 88 -9.79 -4.79 9.27
C GLN A 88 -8.34 -5.15 8.93
N VAL A 89 -8.14 -6.40 8.53
CA VAL A 89 -6.86 -6.88 8.01
C VAL A 89 -6.97 -6.97 6.49
N ILE A 90 -5.99 -6.39 5.81
CA ILE A 90 -5.94 -6.25 4.36
C ILE A 90 -4.81 -7.13 3.84
N ALA A 91 -5.14 -8.04 2.94
CA ALA A 91 -4.18 -8.77 2.13
C ALA A 91 -3.64 -7.84 1.04
N ILE A 92 -2.33 -7.84 0.90
CA ILE A 92 -1.60 -7.03 -0.07
C ILE A 92 -0.85 -8.00 -0.95
N THR A 93 -1.21 -8.04 -2.23
CA THR A 93 -0.48 -8.83 -3.21
C THR A 93 0.28 -7.88 -4.13
N VAL A 94 1.61 -8.00 -4.12
CA VAL A 94 2.50 -7.22 -5.00
C VAL A 94 2.95 -8.11 -6.15
N ARG A 95 2.68 -7.69 -7.39
CA ARG A 95 3.07 -8.39 -8.64
C ARG A 95 3.86 -7.51 -9.58
#